data_AF-A0A7J4QQU6-F1
#
_entry.id   AF-A0A7J4QQU6-F1
#
_cell.length_a   1.000
_cell.length_b   1.000
_cell.length_c   1.000
_cell.angle_alpha   90.00
_cell.angle_beta   90.00
_cell.angle_gamma   90.00
#
_symmetry.space_group_name_H-M   'P 1'
#
loop_
_entity.id
_entity.type
_entity.pdbx_description
1 polymer ?
#
loop_
_entity_poly.entity_id
_entity_poly.type
_entity_poly.pdbx_seq_one_letter_code
_entity_poly.pdbx_strand_id
1 'polypeptide(L)'
;MSTQGMTAAERKKWNRLRKVNRGNVRIKHPLRDSVRKKVQEMYGTYAMEAAEPYVKMMCKPLKPEHELERQALKDESLKRRLSMPKQAICRKKADLRGDSKEARIVMMAMAAVEVARELGEASRMDRRSGMNQYGITRKQLLSAKRALLNHYKARITMGWEPEPSVKTPEERREDGVEQAVNHIHDMLSDVLSEEDHLKVNAEVEARLALLGEPTAEALTANTEVRMAVCAVFYATLVSLGLQAGMADRLGAVFGITGSGIRARYEAFASAEESGEADYNGAFLLIAMTCFEILATLHPEHTLIQKAGLGEACNSEKGSSSS
;
A
#
# COMPACT_ATOMS: atom_id res chain seq x y z
N MET A 1 35.87 33.26 4.31
CA MET A 1 36.61 34.13 3.36
C MET A 1 35.67 35.21 2.83
N SER A 2 36.06 36.48 2.94
CA SER A 2 35.29 37.66 2.49
C SER A 2 35.32 37.78 0.96
N THR A 3 34.27 38.38 0.37
CA THR A 3 34.18 38.67 -1.08
C THR A 3 34.40 40.15 -1.41
N GLN A 4 34.87 40.92 -0.42
CA GLN A 4 35.30 42.30 -0.60
C GLN A 4 36.54 42.29 -1.52
N GLY A 5 36.48 43.07 -2.61
CA GLY A 5 37.52 43.14 -3.65
C GLY A 5 37.25 42.36 -4.94
N MET A 6 36.28 41.44 -4.96
CA MET A 6 35.94 40.70 -6.19
C MET A 6 35.11 41.55 -7.17
N THR A 7 35.40 41.45 -8.47
CA THR A 7 34.54 42.00 -9.53
C THR A 7 33.19 41.28 -9.58
N ALA A 8 32.19 41.89 -10.22
CA ALA A 8 30.84 41.31 -10.29
C ALA A 8 30.81 39.91 -10.96
N ALA A 9 31.64 39.70 -11.98
CA ALA A 9 31.76 38.42 -12.68
C ALA A 9 32.39 37.34 -11.78
N GLU A 10 33.45 37.67 -11.06
CA GLU A 10 34.13 36.78 -10.11
C GLU A 10 33.24 36.45 -8.92
N ARG A 11 32.51 37.43 -8.40
CA ARG A 11 31.56 37.24 -7.30
C ARG A 11 30.41 36.30 -7.74
N LYS A 12 29.96 36.38 -9.00
CA LYS A 12 28.97 35.46 -9.59
C LYS A 12 29.53 34.04 -9.76
N LYS A 13 30.77 33.90 -10.27
CA LYS A 13 31.47 32.62 -10.40
C LYS A 13 31.73 31.98 -9.03
N TRP A 14 32.17 32.76 -8.06
CA TRP A 14 32.41 32.32 -6.68
C TRP A 14 31.10 31.89 -5.99
N ASN A 15 30.01 32.64 -6.15
CA ASN A 15 28.70 32.24 -5.63
C ASN A 15 28.20 30.94 -6.29
N ARG A 16 28.48 30.72 -7.58
CA ARG A 16 28.18 29.45 -8.27
C ARG A 16 29.00 28.29 -7.69
N LEU A 17 30.32 28.46 -7.55
CA LEU A 17 31.22 27.45 -6.97
C LEU A 17 30.92 27.17 -5.50
N ARG A 18 30.57 28.18 -4.71
CA ARG A 18 30.13 28.02 -3.31
C ARG A 18 28.84 27.22 -3.20
N LYS A 19 27.90 27.39 -4.14
CA LYS A 19 26.67 26.58 -4.21
C LYS A 19 26.97 25.13 -4.60
N VAL A 20 27.96 24.90 -5.47
CA VAL A 20 28.44 23.57 -5.85
C VAL A 20 29.14 22.88 -4.66
N ASN A 21 30.04 23.56 -3.95
CA ASN A 21 30.76 23.01 -2.80
C ASN A 21 29.87 22.75 -1.57
N ARG A 22 28.76 23.49 -1.39
CA ARG A 22 27.72 23.13 -0.40
C ARG A 22 26.97 21.84 -0.75
N GLY A 23 27.09 21.34 -1.98
CA GLY A 23 26.52 20.07 -2.42
C GLY A 23 27.16 18.83 -1.80
N ASN A 24 28.38 18.95 -1.25
CA ASN A 24 29.13 17.80 -0.72
C ASN A 24 28.91 17.52 0.78
N VAL A 25 28.18 18.35 1.53
CA VAL A 25 27.99 18.20 2.99
C VAL A 25 26.51 17.97 3.41
N ARG A 26 25.67 17.44 2.51
CA ARG A 26 24.37 16.86 2.91
C ARG A 26 24.08 15.60 2.10
N ILE A 27 24.66 14.47 2.50
CA ILE A 27 24.34 13.14 1.96
C ILE A 27 23.06 12.60 2.63
N LYS A 28 22.02 13.43 2.70
CA LYS A 28 20.63 13.05 2.88
C LYS A 28 19.87 13.98 1.96
N HIS A 29 19.40 13.47 0.82
CA HIS A 29 18.58 14.26 -0.10
C HIS A 29 17.25 14.54 0.63
N PRO A 30 17.00 15.76 1.15
CA PRO A 30 15.91 15.97 2.12
C PRO A 30 14.54 15.65 1.52
N LEU A 31 14.41 15.81 0.20
CA LEU A 31 13.21 15.43 -0.53
C LEU A 31 13.03 13.92 -0.66
N ARG A 32 14.10 13.16 -0.90
CA ARG A 32 14.02 11.69 -0.96
C ARG A 32 13.49 11.15 0.36
N ASP A 33 14.06 11.61 1.46
CA ASP A 33 13.68 11.15 2.80
C ASP A 33 12.25 11.57 3.14
N SER A 34 11.81 12.77 2.70
CA SER A 34 10.41 13.21 2.85
C SER A 34 9.45 12.33 2.04
N VAL A 35 9.79 11.99 0.80
CA VAL A 35 8.96 11.13 -0.06
C VAL A 35 8.92 9.71 0.50
N ARG A 36 10.07 9.15 0.91
CA ARG A 36 10.16 7.83 1.54
C ARG A 36 9.29 7.75 2.79
N LYS A 37 9.43 8.71 3.71
CA LYS A 37 8.62 8.78 4.94
C LYS A 37 7.13 8.86 4.60
N LYS A 38 6.76 9.65 3.59
CA LYS A 38 5.35 9.78 3.17
C LYS A 38 4.80 8.50 2.54
N VAL A 39 5.60 7.73 1.79
CA VAL A 39 5.18 6.40 1.32
C VAL A 39 4.91 5.48 2.52
N GLN A 40 5.83 5.41 3.48
CA GLN A 40 5.68 4.56 4.65
C GLN A 40 4.45 4.95 5.49
N GLU A 41 4.22 6.25 5.67
CA GLU A 41 3.06 6.80 6.40
C GLU A 41 1.73 6.48 5.71
N MET A 42 1.68 6.53 4.37
CA MET A 42 0.44 6.33 3.62
C MET A 42 0.12 4.86 3.31
N TYR A 43 1.15 4.02 3.22
CA TYR A 43 1.04 2.70 2.59
C TYR A 43 1.75 1.59 3.36
N GLY A 44 2.42 1.90 4.47
CA GLY A 44 3.16 0.93 5.28
C GLY A 44 4.57 0.63 4.77
N THR A 45 5.26 -0.24 5.50
CA THR A 45 6.68 -0.56 5.28
C THR A 45 6.90 -1.37 4.01
N TYR A 46 6.08 -2.40 3.74
CA TYR A 46 6.19 -3.23 2.53
C TYR A 46 6.07 -2.42 1.24
N ALA A 47 5.11 -1.51 1.18
CA ALA A 47 4.93 -0.61 0.06
C ALA A 47 6.14 0.31 -0.16
N MET A 48 6.76 0.75 0.94
CA MET A 48 7.97 1.57 0.88
C MET A 48 9.14 0.77 0.34
N GLU A 49 9.31 -0.50 0.73
CA GLU A 49 10.38 -1.37 0.22
C GLU A 49 10.28 -1.56 -1.29
N ALA A 50 9.09 -1.89 -1.80
CA ALA A 50 8.83 -1.98 -3.23
C ALA A 50 9.00 -0.62 -3.95
N ALA A 51 8.63 0.50 -3.31
CA ALA A 51 8.72 1.83 -3.91
C ALA A 51 10.12 2.48 -3.82
N GLU A 52 11.00 2.01 -2.94
CA GLU A 52 12.30 2.65 -2.61
C GLU A 52 13.21 2.84 -3.83
N PRO A 53 13.36 1.87 -4.76
CA PRO A 53 14.13 2.08 -6.00
C PRO A 53 13.62 3.29 -6.79
N TYR A 54 12.30 3.42 -6.92
CA TYR A 54 11.65 4.50 -7.65
C TYR A 54 11.75 5.84 -6.93
N VAL A 55 11.64 5.85 -5.59
CA VAL A 55 11.88 7.06 -4.79
C VAL A 55 13.33 7.54 -4.94
N LYS A 56 14.30 6.62 -4.93
CA LYS A 56 15.72 6.94 -5.20
C LYS A 56 15.90 7.53 -6.59
N MET A 57 15.44 6.85 -7.65
CA MET A 57 15.61 7.30 -9.03
C MET A 57 14.93 8.63 -9.32
N MET A 58 13.77 8.86 -8.73
CA MET A 58 13.01 10.10 -8.89
C MET A 58 13.73 11.31 -8.28
N CYS A 59 14.39 11.11 -7.14
CA CYS A 59 14.92 12.19 -6.31
C CYS A 59 16.44 12.40 -6.41
N LYS A 60 17.19 11.41 -6.92
CA LYS A 60 18.65 11.47 -7.05
C LYS A 60 19.07 11.74 -8.50
N PRO A 61 20.10 12.58 -8.73
CA PRO A 61 20.68 12.73 -10.07
C PRO A 61 21.31 11.43 -10.56
N LEU A 62 21.46 11.32 -11.88
CA LEU A 62 22.28 10.28 -12.48
C LEU A 62 23.72 10.36 -11.94
N LYS A 63 24.41 9.22 -11.92
CA LYS A 63 25.85 9.19 -11.68
C LYS A 63 26.57 10.02 -12.77
N PRO A 64 27.74 10.62 -12.48
CA PRO A 64 28.47 11.41 -13.46
C PRO A 64 28.72 10.66 -14.79
N GLU A 65 29.07 9.38 -14.71
CA GLU A 65 29.29 8.49 -15.86
C GLU A 65 28.02 8.38 -16.73
N HIS A 66 26.89 8.02 -16.13
CA HIS A 66 25.60 7.91 -16.83
C HIS A 66 25.11 9.26 -17.39
N GLU A 67 25.46 10.38 -16.75
CA GLU A 67 25.12 11.71 -17.25
C GLU A 67 25.93 12.08 -18.50
N LEU A 68 27.21 11.69 -18.57
CA LEU A 68 28.04 11.84 -19.78
C LEU A 68 27.49 11.00 -20.93
N GLU A 69 27.14 9.73 -20.67
CA GLU A 69 26.49 8.86 -21.63
C GLU A 69 25.17 9.47 -22.13
N ARG A 70 24.32 9.97 -21.23
CA ARG A 70 23.07 10.65 -21.60
C ARG A 70 23.32 11.86 -22.51
N GLN A 71 24.37 12.64 -22.24
CA GLN A 71 24.69 13.83 -23.04
C GLN A 71 25.16 13.47 -24.45
N ALA A 72 25.89 12.35 -24.59
CA ALA A 72 26.38 11.82 -25.86
C ALA A 72 25.29 11.17 -26.73
N LEU A 73 24.12 10.84 -26.17
CA LEU A 73 23.00 10.28 -26.95
C LEU A 73 22.55 11.22 -28.07
N LYS A 74 22.41 10.65 -29.27
CA LYS A 74 21.80 11.31 -30.44
C LYS A 74 20.27 11.28 -30.40
N ASP A 75 19.68 10.27 -29.75
CA ASP A 75 18.23 10.19 -29.56
C ASP A 75 17.77 11.20 -28.49
N GLU A 76 17.23 12.32 -28.95
CA GLU A 76 16.68 13.38 -28.12
C GLU A 76 15.48 12.93 -27.26
N SER A 77 14.71 11.93 -27.72
CA SER A 77 13.59 11.37 -26.95
C SER A 77 14.09 10.59 -25.74
N LEU A 78 15.04 9.67 -25.95
CA LEU A 78 15.66 8.90 -24.88
C LEU A 78 16.39 9.81 -23.89
N LYS A 79 17.14 10.78 -24.40
CA LYS A 79 17.83 11.80 -23.60
C LYS A 79 16.89 12.58 -22.69
N ARG A 80 15.71 12.97 -23.19
CA ARG A 80 14.66 13.62 -22.38
C ARG A 80 14.09 12.68 -21.32
N ARG A 81 13.81 11.42 -21.65
CA ARG A 81 13.29 10.43 -20.68
C ARG A 81 14.27 10.16 -19.55
N LEU A 82 15.58 10.19 -19.82
CA LEU A 82 16.64 10.05 -18.82
C LEU A 82 16.83 11.31 -17.95
N SER A 83 16.07 12.38 -18.16
CA SER A 83 16.09 13.55 -17.27
C SER A 83 15.40 13.24 -15.94
N MET A 84 15.87 13.84 -14.86
CA MET A 84 15.38 13.58 -13.49
C MET A 84 13.86 13.83 -13.35
N PRO A 85 13.07 12.83 -12.91
CA PRO A 85 11.62 12.96 -12.77
C PRO A 85 11.19 14.08 -11.83
N LYS A 86 11.88 14.29 -10.69
CA LYS A 86 11.62 15.43 -9.81
C LYS A 86 11.57 16.76 -10.57
N GLN A 87 12.51 17.01 -11.48
CA GLN A 87 12.52 18.27 -12.24
C GLN A 87 11.34 18.31 -13.22
N ALA A 88 11.03 17.19 -13.85
CA ALA A 88 9.88 17.07 -14.75
C ALA A 88 8.53 17.21 -14.03
N ILE A 89 8.45 16.94 -12.73
CA ILE A 89 7.25 17.11 -11.90
C ILE A 89 7.18 18.55 -11.36
N CYS A 90 8.26 19.04 -10.74
CA CYS A 90 8.29 20.34 -10.08
C CYS A 90 8.26 21.54 -11.05
N ARG A 91 8.64 21.36 -12.32
CA ARG A 91 8.68 22.44 -13.33
C ARG A 91 7.46 22.47 -14.25
N LYS A 92 6.45 21.63 -14.01
CA LYS A 92 5.20 21.63 -14.80
C LYS A 92 4.36 22.88 -14.52
N LYS A 93 3.37 23.09 -15.39
CA LYS A 93 2.30 24.08 -15.23
C LYS A 93 1.56 23.85 -13.90
N ALA A 94 0.99 24.91 -13.33
CA ALA A 94 0.38 24.90 -12.00
C ALA A 94 -0.67 23.78 -11.85
N ASP A 95 -1.50 23.57 -12.88
CA ASP A 95 -2.53 22.52 -12.94
C ASP A 95 -1.98 21.09 -12.73
N LEU A 96 -0.71 20.84 -13.09
CA LEU A 96 -0.05 19.54 -13.01
C LEU A 96 0.99 19.42 -11.89
N ARG A 97 1.42 20.54 -11.32
CA ARG A 97 2.51 20.58 -10.34
C ARG A 97 2.04 20.33 -8.91
N GLY A 98 0.78 20.63 -8.62
CA GLY A 98 0.28 20.72 -7.26
C GLY A 98 0.69 22.04 -6.59
N ASP A 99 -0.18 22.51 -5.70
CA ASP A 99 -0.14 23.90 -5.22
C ASP A 99 0.86 24.10 -4.08
N SER A 100 1.12 23.04 -3.29
CA SER A 100 2.02 23.09 -2.15
C SER A 100 3.26 22.19 -2.31
N LYS A 101 4.25 22.39 -1.44
CA LYS A 101 5.41 21.50 -1.34
C LYS A 101 4.99 20.11 -0.88
N GLU A 102 4.05 20.03 0.05
CA GLU A 102 3.50 18.79 0.58
C GLU A 102 2.74 18.00 -0.50
N ALA A 103 1.85 18.65 -1.25
CA ALA A 103 1.13 18.02 -2.36
C ALA A 103 2.09 17.42 -3.39
N ARG A 104 3.23 18.07 -3.65
CA ARG A 104 4.29 17.50 -4.51
C ARG A 104 4.93 16.25 -3.93
N ILE A 105 5.20 16.23 -2.61
CA ILE A 105 5.78 15.08 -1.93
C ILE A 105 4.81 13.90 -1.98
N VAL A 106 3.54 14.15 -1.66
CA VAL A 106 2.47 13.14 -1.71
C VAL A 106 2.30 12.62 -3.14
N MET A 107 2.19 13.50 -4.13
CA MET A 107 2.08 13.11 -5.54
C MET A 107 3.28 12.24 -6.00
N MET A 108 4.49 12.57 -5.57
CA MET A 108 5.70 11.77 -5.84
C MET A 108 5.64 10.40 -5.14
N ALA A 109 5.20 10.36 -3.87
CA ALA A 109 5.03 9.12 -3.11
C ALA A 109 4.01 8.18 -3.79
N MET A 110 2.83 8.70 -4.11
CA MET A 110 1.77 7.97 -4.82
C MET A 110 2.24 7.49 -6.20
N ALA A 111 2.99 8.32 -6.93
CA ALA A 111 3.54 7.94 -8.23
C ALA A 111 4.56 6.79 -8.13
N ALA A 112 5.40 6.77 -7.10
CA ALA A 112 6.37 5.69 -6.89
C ALA A 112 5.68 4.35 -6.63
N VAL A 113 4.68 4.34 -5.74
CA VAL A 113 3.87 3.16 -5.45
C VAL A 113 3.08 2.68 -6.68
N GLU A 114 2.51 3.60 -7.46
CA GLU A 114 1.81 3.26 -8.71
C GLU A 114 2.72 2.71 -9.81
N VAL A 115 4.01 3.10 -9.81
CA VAL A 115 5.00 2.54 -10.72
C VAL A 115 5.41 1.14 -10.27
N ALA A 116 5.73 0.95 -8.99
CA ALA A 116 6.01 -0.38 -8.43
C ALA A 116 4.85 -1.35 -8.71
N ARG A 117 3.61 -0.90 -8.53
CA ARG A 117 2.41 -1.68 -8.87
C ARG A 117 2.30 -2.00 -10.35
N GLU A 118 2.53 -1.03 -11.24
CA GLU A 118 2.45 -1.27 -12.70
C GLU A 118 3.51 -2.25 -13.19
N LEU A 119 4.64 -2.32 -12.48
CA LEU A 119 5.74 -3.22 -12.78
C LEU A 119 5.65 -4.56 -12.03
N GLY A 120 4.56 -4.76 -11.26
CA GLY A 120 4.28 -6.01 -10.57
C GLY A 120 5.02 -6.21 -9.25
N GLU A 121 5.73 -5.21 -8.73
CA GLU A 121 6.49 -5.29 -7.47
C GLU A 121 5.68 -4.95 -6.23
N ALA A 122 4.49 -4.38 -6.40
CA ALA A 122 3.60 -4.02 -5.30
C ALA A 122 2.15 -4.34 -5.64
N SER A 123 1.37 -4.68 -4.61
CA SER A 123 -0.06 -4.90 -4.75
C SER A 123 -0.84 -3.61 -5.05
N ARG A 124 -2.12 -3.77 -5.40
CA ARG A 124 -2.99 -2.64 -5.70
C ARG A 124 -3.25 -1.86 -4.41
N MET A 125 -2.70 -0.65 -4.34
CA MET A 125 -2.90 0.28 -3.21
C MET A 125 -4.03 1.27 -3.47
N ASP A 126 -4.72 1.74 -2.42
CA ASP A 126 -5.77 2.73 -2.61
C ASP A 126 -5.16 4.11 -2.89
N ARG A 127 -5.49 4.64 -4.06
CA ARG A 127 -5.10 5.99 -4.46
C ARG A 127 -6.21 7.01 -4.23
N ARG A 128 -7.46 6.56 -4.04
CA ARG A 128 -8.61 7.47 -3.94
C ARG A 128 -8.56 8.22 -2.62
N SER A 129 -8.36 7.51 -1.51
CA SER A 129 -8.22 8.10 -0.18
C SER A 129 -7.10 9.17 -0.17
N GLY A 130 -5.89 8.81 -0.63
CA GLY A 130 -4.77 9.75 -0.72
C GLY A 130 -5.02 10.93 -1.68
N MET A 131 -5.72 10.72 -2.80
CA MET A 131 -6.07 11.82 -3.69
C MET A 131 -7.05 12.81 -3.05
N ASN A 132 -8.06 12.29 -2.36
CA ASN A 132 -9.08 13.11 -1.69
C ASN A 132 -8.49 13.88 -0.51
N GLN A 133 -7.70 13.21 0.35
CA GLN A 133 -7.10 13.81 1.54
C GLN A 133 -6.17 14.98 1.21
N TYR A 134 -5.39 14.86 0.13
CA TYR A 134 -4.35 15.83 -0.22
C TYR A 134 -4.72 16.73 -1.42
N GLY A 135 -5.97 16.67 -1.90
CA GLY A 135 -6.45 17.47 -3.02
C GLY A 135 -5.72 17.21 -4.34
N ILE A 136 -5.23 15.98 -4.55
CA ILE A 136 -4.46 15.62 -5.76
C ILE A 136 -5.43 15.13 -6.84
N THR A 137 -5.35 15.76 -8.01
CA THR A 137 -6.18 15.35 -9.15
C THR A 137 -5.60 14.12 -9.84
N ARG A 138 -6.47 13.33 -10.51
CA ARG A 138 -6.04 12.17 -11.30
C ARG A 138 -5.01 12.55 -12.38
N LYS A 139 -5.18 13.73 -12.99
CA LYS A 139 -4.31 14.25 -14.04
C LYS A 139 -2.88 14.50 -13.51
N GLN A 140 -2.77 15.07 -12.31
CA GLN A 140 -1.50 15.29 -11.62
C GLN A 140 -0.78 13.96 -11.35
N LEU A 141 -1.48 13.00 -10.74
CA LEU A 141 -0.92 11.69 -10.43
C LEU A 141 -0.43 10.95 -11.69
N LEU A 142 -1.26 10.90 -12.74
CA LEU A 142 -0.89 10.24 -14.00
C LEU A 142 0.30 10.92 -14.69
N SER A 143 0.41 12.25 -14.60
CA SER A 143 1.56 12.98 -15.14
C SER A 143 2.86 12.63 -14.39
N ALA A 144 2.83 12.61 -13.05
CA ALA A 144 3.98 12.25 -12.23
C ALA A 144 4.41 10.80 -12.45
N LYS A 145 3.43 9.89 -12.46
CA LYS A 145 3.63 8.47 -12.77
C LYS A 145 4.33 8.25 -14.11
N ARG A 146 3.82 8.88 -15.18
CA ARG A 146 4.41 8.77 -16.52
C ARG A 146 5.85 9.27 -16.57
N ALA A 147 6.16 10.37 -15.89
CA ALA A 147 7.53 10.90 -15.84
C ALA A 147 8.50 9.90 -15.19
N LEU A 148 8.07 9.27 -14.09
CA LEU A 148 8.85 8.28 -13.38
C LEU A 148 9.01 6.97 -14.16
N LEU A 149 7.90 6.43 -14.69
CA LEU A 149 7.91 5.20 -15.46
C LEU A 149 8.77 5.31 -16.73
N ASN A 150 8.63 6.41 -17.47
CA ASN A 150 9.44 6.64 -18.67
C ASN A 150 10.92 6.77 -18.36
N HIS A 151 11.25 7.37 -17.22
CA HIS A 151 12.63 7.46 -16.74
C HIS A 151 13.19 6.09 -16.41
N TYR A 152 12.43 5.26 -15.69
CA TYR A 152 12.84 3.90 -15.36
C TYR A 152 13.04 3.05 -16.62
N LYS A 153 12.04 3.01 -17.51
CA LYS A 153 12.13 2.27 -18.79
C LYS A 153 13.33 2.72 -19.63
N ALA A 154 13.64 4.02 -19.63
CA ALA A 154 14.82 4.53 -20.34
C ALA A 154 16.14 4.05 -19.71
N ARG A 155 16.22 3.92 -18.38
CA ARG A 155 17.40 3.34 -17.71
C ARG A 155 17.57 1.85 -18.01
N ILE A 156 16.48 1.09 -18.09
CA ILE A 156 16.50 -0.30 -18.56
C ILE A 156 17.02 -0.37 -19.99
N THR A 157 16.53 0.49 -20.90
CA THR A 157 17.04 0.55 -22.29
C THR A 157 18.55 0.81 -22.36
N MET A 158 19.10 1.59 -21.41
CA MET A 158 20.54 1.86 -21.32
C MET A 158 21.34 0.73 -20.62
N GLY A 159 20.66 -0.28 -20.05
CA GLY A 159 21.29 -1.33 -19.25
C GLY A 159 21.79 -0.86 -17.87
N TRP A 160 21.33 0.29 -17.38
CA TRP A 160 21.77 0.87 -16.10
C TRP A 160 21.00 0.34 -14.89
N GLU A 161 19.83 -0.23 -15.12
CA GLU A 161 18.96 -0.81 -14.10
C GLU A 161 18.42 -2.15 -14.65
N PRO A 162 18.22 -3.16 -13.79
CA PRO A 162 17.62 -4.41 -14.20
C PRO A 162 16.14 -4.24 -14.55
N GLU A 163 15.57 -5.23 -15.23
CA GLU A 163 14.12 -5.35 -15.32
C GLU A 163 13.51 -5.62 -13.92
N PRO A 164 12.31 -5.10 -13.64
CA PRO A 164 11.68 -5.28 -12.33
C PRO A 164 11.32 -6.75 -12.10
N SER A 165 11.47 -7.21 -10.86
CA SER A 165 11.02 -8.54 -10.45
C SER A 165 9.50 -8.54 -10.28
N VAL A 166 8.79 -9.29 -11.11
CA VAL A 166 7.33 -9.38 -11.02
C VAL A 166 6.95 -10.31 -9.88
N LYS A 167 6.18 -9.82 -8.90
CA LYS A 167 5.64 -10.66 -7.83
C LYS A 167 4.72 -11.74 -8.38
N THR A 168 4.82 -12.93 -7.81
CA THR A 168 3.92 -14.04 -8.12
C THR A 168 2.47 -13.64 -7.77
N PRO A 169 1.45 -14.30 -8.37
CA PRO A 169 0.06 -14.07 -7.98
C PRO A 169 -0.19 -14.23 -6.48
N GLU A 170 0.49 -15.19 -5.85
CA GLU A 170 0.42 -15.48 -4.41
C GLU A 170 1.00 -14.34 -3.57
N GLU A 171 2.23 -13.89 -3.85
CA GLU A 171 2.86 -12.76 -3.15
C GLU A 171 2.02 -11.47 -3.26
N ARG A 172 1.36 -11.25 -4.40
CA ARG A 172 0.45 -10.10 -4.58
C ARG A 172 -0.81 -10.25 -3.74
N ARG A 173 -1.29 -11.47 -3.55
CA ARG A 173 -2.50 -11.74 -2.76
C ARG A 173 -2.21 -11.59 -1.28
N GLU A 174 -1.09 -12.11 -0.79
CA GLU A 174 -0.57 -11.93 0.58
C GLU A 174 -0.49 -10.46 0.98
N ASP A 175 0.27 -9.66 0.23
CA ASP A 175 0.36 -8.20 0.41
C ASP A 175 -1.03 -7.53 0.47
N GLY A 176 -1.94 -8.00 -0.39
CA GLY A 176 -3.28 -7.42 -0.54
C GLY A 176 -4.17 -7.72 0.66
N VAL A 177 -4.12 -8.95 1.17
CA VAL A 177 -4.87 -9.38 2.35
C VAL A 177 -4.32 -8.68 3.58
N GLU A 178 -3.00 -8.71 3.80
CA GLU A 178 -2.37 -8.07 4.95
C GLU A 178 -2.69 -6.57 5.01
N GLN A 179 -2.59 -5.86 3.88
CA GLN A 179 -2.97 -4.45 3.83
C GLN A 179 -4.44 -4.24 4.16
N ALA A 180 -5.32 -5.04 3.55
CA ALA A 180 -6.75 -4.85 3.72
C ALA A 180 -7.18 -5.10 5.18
N VAL A 181 -6.63 -6.15 5.80
CA VAL A 181 -6.81 -6.48 7.21
C VAL A 181 -6.36 -5.34 8.10
N ASN A 182 -5.12 -4.85 7.93
CA ASN A 182 -4.58 -3.75 8.73
C ASN A 182 -5.43 -2.47 8.64
N HIS A 183 -5.83 -2.06 7.43
CA HIS A 183 -6.67 -0.87 7.28
C HIS A 183 -8.07 -1.01 7.89
N ILE A 184 -8.65 -2.22 7.87
CA ILE A 184 -9.93 -2.47 8.53
C ILE A 184 -9.75 -2.47 10.05
N HIS A 185 -8.68 -3.06 10.59
CA HIS A 185 -8.42 -3.02 12.03
C HIS A 185 -8.24 -1.61 12.56
N ASP A 186 -7.51 -0.76 11.83
CA ASP A 186 -7.36 0.66 12.16
C ASP A 186 -8.73 1.37 12.19
N MET A 187 -9.64 1.01 11.29
CA MET A 187 -11.00 1.57 11.28
C MET A 187 -11.86 1.02 12.43
N LEU A 188 -11.75 -0.27 12.73
CA LEU A 188 -12.56 -0.92 13.76
C LEU A 188 -12.12 -0.52 15.17
N SER A 189 -10.84 -0.23 15.40
CA SER A 189 -10.34 0.21 16.71
C SER A 189 -10.93 1.56 17.14
N ASP A 190 -11.34 2.39 16.19
CA ASP A 190 -12.05 3.66 16.45
C ASP A 190 -13.54 3.47 16.80
N VAL A 191 -14.11 2.28 16.58
CA VAL A 191 -15.57 2.06 16.62
C VAL A 191 -15.99 0.96 17.60
N LEU A 192 -15.17 -0.08 17.77
CA LEU A 192 -15.44 -1.21 18.64
C LEU A 192 -14.73 -1.05 19.99
N SER A 193 -15.26 -1.73 21.00
CA SER A 193 -14.53 -1.93 22.25
C SER A 193 -13.29 -2.79 22.01
N GLU A 194 -12.29 -2.70 22.90
CA GLU A 194 -11.09 -3.55 22.80
C GLU A 194 -11.45 -5.04 22.84
N GLU A 195 -12.43 -5.43 23.65
CA GLU A 195 -12.91 -6.81 23.75
C GLU A 195 -13.56 -7.28 22.43
N ASP A 196 -14.45 -6.47 21.85
CA ASP A 196 -15.11 -6.82 20.59
C ASP A 196 -14.11 -6.86 19.43
N HIS A 197 -13.13 -5.95 19.43
CA HIS A 197 -12.07 -5.92 18.41
C HIS A 197 -11.22 -7.20 18.43
N LEU A 198 -10.86 -7.68 19.62
CA LEU A 198 -10.14 -8.94 19.80
C LEU A 198 -10.96 -10.16 19.31
N LYS A 199 -12.26 -10.21 19.64
CA LYS A 199 -13.16 -11.27 19.16
C LYS A 199 -13.29 -11.26 17.64
N VAL A 200 -13.46 -10.08 17.04
CA VAL A 200 -13.50 -9.91 15.58
C VAL A 200 -12.18 -10.35 14.95
N ASN A 201 -11.03 -10.00 15.53
CA ASN A 201 -9.74 -10.40 14.98
C ASN A 201 -9.57 -11.92 14.94
N ALA A 202 -9.83 -12.61 16.05
CA ALA A 202 -9.71 -14.06 16.14
C ALA A 202 -10.62 -14.78 15.12
N GLU A 203 -11.86 -14.30 14.96
CA GLU A 203 -12.83 -14.89 14.05
C GLU A 203 -12.52 -14.58 12.57
N VAL A 204 -11.98 -13.40 12.26
CA VAL A 204 -11.52 -13.05 10.91
C VAL A 204 -10.30 -13.88 10.51
N GLU A 205 -9.30 -14.01 11.38
CA GLU A 205 -8.13 -14.87 11.15
C GLU A 205 -8.59 -16.30 10.87
N ALA A 206 -9.57 -16.79 11.64
CA ALA A 206 -10.12 -18.12 11.44
C ALA A 206 -10.80 -18.28 10.06
N ARG A 207 -11.65 -17.31 9.67
CA ARG A 207 -12.31 -17.34 8.36
C ARG A 207 -11.34 -17.25 7.20
N LEU A 208 -10.31 -16.41 7.29
CA LEU A 208 -9.28 -16.31 6.25
C LEU A 208 -8.53 -17.64 6.09
N ALA A 209 -8.19 -18.31 7.19
CA ALA A 209 -7.54 -19.61 7.14
C ALA A 209 -8.45 -20.71 6.56
N LEU A 210 -9.75 -20.74 6.90
CA LEU A 210 -10.72 -21.66 6.28
C LEU A 210 -10.80 -21.47 4.76
N LEU A 211 -10.67 -20.24 4.29
CA LEU A 211 -10.68 -19.90 2.88
C LEU A 211 -9.35 -20.19 2.16
N GLY A 212 -8.31 -20.60 2.89
CA GLY A 212 -6.95 -20.71 2.35
C GLY A 212 -6.35 -19.37 1.92
N GLU A 213 -6.87 -18.25 2.43
CA GLU A 213 -6.26 -16.94 2.21
C GLU A 213 -4.95 -16.82 3.00
N PRO A 214 -3.89 -16.20 2.44
CA PRO A 214 -3.88 -15.42 1.20
C PRO A 214 -3.27 -16.15 -0.01
N THR A 215 -3.48 -17.46 -0.15
CA THR A 215 -2.84 -18.26 -1.20
C THR A 215 -3.47 -18.03 -2.59
N ALA A 216 -2.72 -18.31 -3.67
CA ALA A 216 -3.26 -18.21 -5.03
C ALA A 216 -4.42 -19.17 -5.31
N GLU A 217 -4.55 -20.23 -4.51
CA GLU A 217 -5.59 -21.27 -4.59
C GLU A 217 -6.72 -21.07 -3.57
N ALA A 218 -6.73 -19.93 -2.85
CA ALA A 218 -7.79 -19.60 -1.90
C ALA A 218 -9.18 -19.77 -2.53
N LEU A 219 -10.17 -20.19 -1.74
CA LEU A 219 -11.54 -20.41 -2.21
C LEU A 219 -12.18 -19.11 -2.76
N THR A 220 -11.66 -17.97 -2.32
CA THR A 220 -11.99 -16.62 -2.77
C THR A 220 -11.03 -16.06 -3.84
N ALA A 221 -10.18 -16.89 -4.47
CA ALA A 221 -9.14 -16.48 -5.42
C ALA A 221 -9.68 -15.66 -6.60
N ASN A 222 -10.88 -15.99 -7.08
CA ASN A 222 -11.55 -15.32 -8.19
C ASN A 222 -12.14 -13.94 -7.83
N THR A 223 -12.13 -13.59 -6.55
CA THR A 223 -12.68 -12.33 -6.04
C THR A 223 -11.56 -11.33 -5.80
N GLU A 224 -11.84 -10.05 -6.06
CA GLU A 224 -10.88 -8.98 -5.77
C GLU A 224 -10.60 -8.94 -4.26
N VAL A 225 -9.32 -8.93 -3.90
CA VAL A 225 -8.84 -9.18 -2.53
C VAL A 225 -9.53 -8.31 -1.48
N ARG A 226 -9.74 -7.02 -1.75
CA ARG A 226 -10.36 -6.10 -0.77
C ARG A 226 -11.83 -6.42 -0.59
N MET A 227 -12.51 -6.81 -1.67
CA MET A 227 -13.90 -7.26 -1.58
C MET A 227 -13.99 -8.58 -0.79
N ALA A 228 -13.08 -9.54 -1.02
CA ALA A 228 -13.04 -10.79 -0.28
C ALA A 228 -12.82 -10.53 1.23
N VAL A 229 -11.81 -9.74 1.58
CA VAL A 229 -11.53 -9.36 2.98
C VAL A 229 -12.70 -8.58 3.59
N CYS A 230 -13.31 -7.62 2.88
CA CYS A 230 -14.50 -6.92 3.39
C CYS A 230 -15.68 -7.87 3.64
N ALA A 231 -15.89 -8.87 2.78
CA ALA A 231 -16.94 -9.86 2.95
C ALA A 231 -16.66 -10.75 4.18
N VAL A 232 -15.41 -11.14 4.42
CA VAL A 232 -15.00 -11.91 5.60
C VAL A 232 -15.21 -11.12 6.90
N PHE A 233 -14.78 -9.85 6.93
CA PHE A 233 -15.04 -8.97 8.08
C PHE A 233 -16.54 -8.77 8.30
N TYR A 234 -17.31 -8.55 7.23
CA TYR A 234 -18.74 -8.39 7.35
C TYR A 234 -19.42 -9.67 7.86
N ALA A 235 -19.04 -10.85 7.37
CA ALA A 235 -19.54 -12.13 7.85
C ALA A 235 -19.26 -12.33 9.35
N THR A 236 -18.06 -11.97 9.80
CA THR A 236 -17.67 -11.98 11.23
C THR A 236 -18.53 -11.04 12.06
N LEU A 237 -18.77 -9.82 11.56
CA LEU A 237 -19.59 -8.86 12.27
C LEU A 237 -21.05 -9.31 12.33
N VAL A 238 -21.56 -10.00 11.30
CA VAL A 238 -22.90 -10.60 11.32
C VAL A 238 -22.97 -11.74 12.34
N SER A 239 -21.98 -12.64 12.38
CA SER A 239 -21.97 -13.76 13.32
C SER A 239 -21.89 -13.31 14.79
N LEU A 240 -21.24 -12.17 15.04
CA LEU A 240 -21.13 -11.58 16.38
C LEU A 240 -22.28 -10.60 16.71
N GLY A 241 -23.21 -10.34 15.79
CA GLY A 241 -24.30 -9.38 16.01
C GLY A 241 -23.89 -7.91 16.00
N LEU A 242 -22.71 -7.59 15.44
CA LEU A 242 -22.08 -6.27 15.40
C LEU A 242 -22.21 -5.56 14.03
N GLN A 243 -23.03 -6.07 13.12
CA GLN A 243 -23.10 -5.64 11.72
C GLN A 243 -23.71 -4.23 11.48
N ALA A 244 -24.38 -3.65 12.47
CA ALA A 244 -25.16 -2.42 12.30
C ALA A 244 -24.29 -1.24 11.80
N GLY A 245 -24.57 -0.77 10.58
CA GLY A 245 -23.82 0.33 9.94
C GLY A 245 -22.39 -0.02 9.50
N MET A 246 -21.94 -1.26 9.71
CA MET A 246 -20.54 -1.64 9.45
C MET A 246 -20.22 -1.84 7.98
N ALA A 247 -21.17 -2.31 7.17
CA ALA A 247 -20.95 -2.48 5.73
C ALA A 247 -20.53 -1.17 5.06
N ASP A 248 -21.14 -0.04 5.43
CA ASP A 248 -20.83 1.26 4.84
C ASP A 248 -19.47 1.78 5.34
N ARG A 249 -19.11 1.50 6.60
CA ARG A 249 -17.78 1.81 7.15
C ARG A 249 -16.68 1.01 6.46
N LEU A 250 -16.85 -0.31 6.32
CA LEU A 250 -15.95 -1.19 5.56
C LEU A 250 -15.80 -0.72 4.11
N GLY A 251 -16.92 -0.39 3.46
CA GLY A 251 -16.93 0.15 2.10
C GLY A 251 -16.12 1.45 1.97
N ALA A 252 -16.25 2.36 2.95
CA ALA A 252 -15.54 3.62 2.96
C ALA A 252 -14.00 3.45 3.00
N VAL A 253 -13.49 2.41 3.68
CA VAL A 253 -12.03 2.13 3.75
C VAL A 253 -11.39 1.99 2.37
N PHE A 254 -12.09 1.35 1.42
CA PHE A 254 -11.56 1.05 0.08
C PHE A 254 -12.29 1.75 -1.06
N GLY A 255 -13.29 2.58 -0.77
CA GLY A 255 -14.15 3.22 -1.75
C GLY A 255 -15.02 2.21 -2.52
N ILE A 256 -15.52 1.21 -1.83
CA ILE A 256 -16.51 0.20 -2.26
C ILE A 256 -17.86 0.57 -1.61
N THR A 257 -18.98 0.19 -2.19
CA THR A 257 -20.30 0.45 -1.57
C THR A 257 -20.60 -0.61 -0.52
N GLY A 258 -21.21 -0.20 0.61
CA GLY A 258 -21.67 -1.16 1.63
C GLY A 258 -22.69 -2.15 1.07
N SER A 259 -23.55 -1.72 0.14
CA SER A 259 -24.44 -2.61 -0.62
C SER A 259 -23.69 -3.68 -1.43
N GLY A 260 -22.53 -3.34 -2.00
CA GLY A 260 -21.71 -4.27 -2.75
C GLY A 260 -21.07 -5.34 -1.85
N ILE A 261 -20.69 -4.95 -0.62
CA ILE A 261 -20.16 -5.88 0.38
C ILE A 261 -21.25 -6.85 0.84
N ARG A 262 -22.45 -6.34 1.19
CA ARG A 262 -23.59 -7.17 1.60
C ARG A 262 -23.98 -8.17 0.51
N ALA A 263 -24.14 -7.70 -0.72
CA ALA A 263 -24.49 -8.56 -1.86
C ALA A 263 -23.42 -9.63 -2.13
N ARG A 264 -22.13 -9.31 -1.92
CA ARG A 264 -21.06 -10.31 -2.07
C ARG A 264 -21.08 -11.34 -0.95
N TYR A 265 -21.26 -10.91 0.29
CA TYR A 265 -21.42 -11.80 1.43
C TYR A 265 -22.61 -12.74 1.23
N GLU A 266 -23.78 -12.21 0.88
CA GLU A 266 -24.99 -13.00 0.60
C GLU A 266 -24.75 -14.00 -0.54
N ALA A 267 -24.07 -13.59 -1.61
CA ALA A 267 -23.73 -14.50 -2.70
C ALA A 267 -22.81 -15.65 -2.26
N PHE A 268 -21.83 -15.40 -1.39
CA PHE A 268 -20.99 -16.47 -0.85
C PHE A 268 -21.78 -17.40 0.06
N ALA A 269 -22.56 -16.85 0.99
CA ALA A 269 -23.40 -17.64 1.88
C ALA A 269 -24.41 -18.52 1.11
N SER A 270 -25.11 -17.96 0.12
CA SER A 270 -26.06 -18.73 -0.70
C SER A 270 -25.41 -19.78 -1.59
N ALA A 271 -24.21 -19.51 -2.12
CA ALA A 271 -23.46 -20.52 -2.88
C ALA A 271 -23.02 -21.68 -1.99
N GLU A 272 -22.67 -21.39 -0.74
CA GLU A 272 -22.31 -22.41 0.26
C GLU A 272 -23.51 -23.22 0.73
N GLU A 273 -24.61 -22.55 1.09
CA GLU A 273 -25.86 -23.20 1.52
C GLU A 273 -26.46 -24.11 0.44
N SER A 274 -26.30 -23.74 -0.83
CA SER A 274 -26.77 -24.54 -1.97
C SER A 274 -25.80 -25.65 -2.38
N GLY A 275 -24.58 -25.67 -1.84
CA GLY A 275 -23.51 -26.59 -2.24
C GLY A 275 -22.90 -26.30 -3.61
N GLU A 276 -23.17 -25.12 -4.20
CA GLU A 276 -22.54 -24.67 -5.46
C GLU A 276 -21.04 -24.41 -5.28
N ALA A 277 -20.63 -23.94 -4.10
CA ALA A 277 -19.25 -23.75 -3.71
C ALA A 277 -19.05 -24.23 -2.26
N ASP A 278 -17.87 -24.75 -1.95
CA ASP A 278 -17.47 -25.08 -0.58
C ASP A 278 -16.51 -23.99 -0.09
N TYR A 279 -16.91 -23.24 0.94
CA TYR A 279 -16.07 -22.23 1.60
C TYR A 279 -15.66 -22.69 3.01
N ASN A 280 -15.72 -23.99 3.31
CA ASN A 280 -15.36 -24.59 4.59
C ASN A 280 -16.12 -24.00 5.80
N GLY A 281 -17.36 -23.53 5.59
CA GLY A 281 -18.20 -22.88 6.58
C GLY A 281 -17.84 -21.40 6.84
N ALA A 282 -16.93 -20.81 6.05
CA ALA A 282 -16.43 -19.46 6.32
C ALA A 282 -17.47 -18.35 6.13
N PHE A 283 -18.60 -18.61 5.45
CA PHE A 283 -19.68 -17.62 5.27
C PHE A 283 -21.02 -18.04 5.88
N LEU A 284 -21.15 -19.27 6.36
CA LEU A 284 -22.36 -19.76 7.01
C LEU A 284 -22.54 -19.15 8.41
N LEU A 285 -23.80 -18.93 8.77
CA LEU A 285 -24.21 -18.63 10.15
C LEU A 285 -24.48 -19.96 10.87
N ILE A 286 -23.44 -20.53 11.46
CA ILE A 286 -23.51 -21.79 12.21
C ILE A 286 -23.29 -21.56 13.69
N ALA A 287 -23.75 -22.52 14.50
CA ALA A 287 -23.68 -22.42 15.97
C ALA A 287 -22.25 -22.47 16.53
N MET A 288 -21.29 -22.99 15.75
CA MET A 288 -19.86 -23.02 16.09
C MET A 288 -19.16 -21.82 15.46
N THR A 289 -18.23 -21.21 16.19
CA THR A 289 -17.34 -20.18 15.66
C THR A 289 -16.42 -20.75 14.58
N CYS A 290 -15.97 -19.94 13.61
CA CYS A 290 -15.02 -20.41 12.60
C CYS A 290 -13.70 -20.89 13.23
N PHE A 291 -13.34 -20.32 14.39
CA PHE A 291 -12.22 -20.81 15.18
C PHE A 291 -12.42 -22.27 15.65
N GLU A 292 -13.62 -22.61 16.13
CA GLU A 292 -13.95 -23.99 16.52
C GLU A 292 -13.98 -24.93 15.30
N ILE A 293 -14.47 -24.48 14.15
CA ILE A 293 -14.43 -25.28 12.90
C ILE A 293 -13.00 -25.58 12.51
N LEU A 294 -12.12 -24.56 12.46
CA LEU A 294 -10.70 -24.76 12.17
C LEU A 294 -10.06 -25.75 13.12
N ALA A 295 -10.42 -25.67 14.40
CA ALA A 295 -9.90 -26.59 15.40
C ALA A 295 -10.31 -28.05 15.15
N THR A 296 -11.43 -28.28 14.46
CA THR A 296 -11.86 -29.62 14.02
C THR A 296 -11.24 -30.07 12.70
N LEU A 297 -11.00 -29.15 11.75
CA LEU A 297 -10.48 -29.46 10.41
C LEU A 297 -8.94 -29.57 10.38
N HIS A 298 -8.23 -28.79 11.19
CA HIS A 298 -6.77 -28.70 11.21
C HIS A 298 -6.20 -28.74 12.65
N PRO A 299 -6.28 -29.88 13.33
CA PRO A 299 -5.91 -30.00 14.75
C PRO A 299 -4.43 -29.67 15.03
N GLU A 300 -3.51 -29.87 14.09
CA GLU A 300 -2.08 -29.53 14.22
C GLU A 300 -1.79 -28.02 14.39
N HIS A 301 -2.66 -27.12 13.92
CA HIS A 301 -2.48 -25.67 14.07
C HIS A 301 -2.98 -25.12 15.42
N THR A 302 -3.79 -25.89 16.15
CA THR A 302 -4.46 -25.43 17.38
C THR A 302 -3.59 -25.40 18.64
N LEU A 303 -2.49 -26.16 18.67
CA LEU A 303 -1.64 -26.25 19.87
C LEU A 303 -0.85 -24.95 20.13
N ILE A 304 -0.58 -24.16 19.09
CA ILE A 304 0.19 -22.91 19.20
C ILE A 304 -0.70 -21.72 19.64
N GLN A 305 -1.98 -21.70 19.26
CA GLN A 305 -2.91 -20.62 19.66
C GLN A 305 -3.67 -20.89 20.97
N LYS A 306 -3.82 -22.15 21.40
CA LYS A 306 -4.44 -22.48 22.71
C LYS A 306 -3.71 -21.86 23.92
N ALA A 307 -2.42 -21.52 23.78
CA ALA A 307 -1.66 -20.85 24.83
C ALA A 307 -2.08 -19.37 25.03
N GLY A 308 -2.63 -18.70 24.00
CA GLY A 308 -3.05 -17.29 24.08
C GLY A 308 -4.51 -17.09 24.51
N LEU A 309 -5.39 -18.06 24.24
CA LEU A 309 -6.83 -17.98 24.58
C LEU A 309 -7.20 -18.63 25.92
N GLY A 310 -6.30 -19.42 26.51
CA GLY A 310 -6.51 -20.00 27.85
C GLY A 310 -6.68 -18.95 28.95
N GLU A 311 -6.18 -17.73 28.74
CA GLU A 311 -6.34 -16.63 29.70
C GLU A 311 -7.66 -15.87 29.51
N ALA A 312 -8.18 -15.75 28.28
CA ALA A 312 -9.44 -15.05 27.98
C ALA A 312 -10.69 -15.86 28.36
N CYS A 313 -10.69 -17.19 28.19
CA CYS A 313 -11.85 -18.02 28.56
C CYS A 313 -11.95 -18.31 30.07
N ASN A 314 -10.90 -18.02 30.86
CA ASN A 314 -10.92 -18.21 32.31
C ASN A 314 -11.47 -17.01 33.07
N SER A 315 -11.57 -15.81 32.46
CA SER A 315 -12.19 -14.65 33.11
C SER A 315 -13.71 -14.72 33.19
N GLU A 316 -14.37 -15.45 32.29
CA GLU A 316 -15.84 -15.61 32.31
C GLU A 316 -16.33 -16.72 33.26
N LYS A 317 -15.46 -17.67 33.67
CA LYS A 317 -15.82 -18.72 34.63
C LYS A 317 -15.66 -18.32 36.10
N GLY A 318 -15.19 -17.10 36.38
CA GLY A 318 -14.93 -16.61 37.74
C GLY A 318 -16.08 -15.83 38.42
N SER A 319 -17.18 -15.53 37.74
CA SER A 319 -18.27 -14.69 38.30
C SER A 319 -19.59 -15.42 38.52
N SER A 320 -19.52 -16.71 38.87
CA SER A 320 -20.67 -17.49 39.34
C SER A 320 -20.21 -18.48 40.41
N SER A 321 -19.76 -17.96 41.55
CA SER A 321 -19.83 -18.63 42.86
C SER A 321 -19.22 -17.73 43.94
N SER A 322 -20.06 -16.87 44.52
CA SER A 322 -20.15 -16.50 45.95
C SER A 322 -20.97 -15.22 46.08
#